data_AF-A0A7Z1AFD5-F1
#
_entry.id   AF-A0A7Z1AFD5-F1
#
_cell.length_a   1.000
_cell.length_b   1.000
_cell.length_c   1.000
_cell.angle_alpha   90.00
_cell.angle_beta   90.00
_cell.angle_gamma   90.00
#
_symmetry.space_group_name_H-M   'P 1'
#
loop_
_entity.id
_entity.type
_entity.pdbx_description
1 polymer ?
#
loop_
_entity_poly.entity_id
_entity_poly.type
_entity_poly.pdbx_seq_one_letter_code
_entity_poly.pdbx_strand_id
1 'polypeptide(L)'
;MDLNDMGQLHAFLMRYRCIESRPRNRKLRRNESELAGILIDSGTEGLEQMNRFLAGQGLDLIEFTDTDMPGITTGGRVWVLARSPEATPPAFFSIDQVMARMKLRDDTREVAAVWYLHIWLIHLALLYSRKGRAVSAISGYLDSAFEEETLIQGVRDHIERVRGIGLDAGAEQRVYEILSDERGTDIAKRVRAFLGLMVDSGLLGRADSGVFEQTLLGAVEISQSFSRTLQHVLPDEDALSNIVNISAPVAEKGEEEEAWPEETE
;
A
#
# COMPACT_ATOMS: atom_id res chain seq x y z
N MET A 1 25.28 -7.74 21.47
CA MET A 1 24.25 -6.82 22.01
C MET A 1 23.68 -7.42 23.28
N ASP A 2 23.48 -6.65 24.34
CA ASP A 2 22.91 -7.18 25.59
C ASP A 2 21.37 -7.20 25.58
N LEU A 3 20.77 -7.79 26.62
CA LEU A 3 19.30 -7.90 26.73
C LEU A 3 18.61 -6.56 26.96
N ASN A 4 19.27 -5.63 27.64
CA ASN A 4 18.72 -4.31 27.93
C ASN A 4 18.70 -3.47 26.64
N ASP A 5 19.79 -3.49 25.88
CA ASP A 5 19.91 -2.89 24.56
C ASP A 5 18.81 -3.37 23.62
N MET A 6 18.62 -4.70 23.51
CA MET A 6 17.56 -5.29 22.68
C MET A 6 16.17 -4.84 23.13
N GLY A 7 15.91 -4.76 24.44
CA GLY A 7 14.64 -4.29 24.98
C GLY A 7 14.35 -2.82 24.64
N GLN A 8 15.36 -1.95 24.73
CA GLN A 8 15.21 -0.54 24.39
C GLN A 8 15.03 -0.33 22.87
N LEU A 9 15.81 -1.04 22.06
CA LEU A 9 15.67 -1.05 20.61
C LEU A 9 14.28 -1.52 20.19
N HIS A 10 13.79 -2.62 20.76
CA HIS A 10 12.45 -3.13 20.50
C HIS A 10 11.37 -2.11 20.85
N ALA A 11 11.41 -1.54 22.06
CA ALA A 11 10.43 -0.54 22.49
C ALA A 11 10.41 0.70 21.57
N PHE A 12 11.59 1.16 21.15
CA PHE A 12 11.70 2.29 20.22
C PHE A 12 11.16 1.94 18.83
N LEU A 13 11.54 0.79 18.27
CA LEU A 13 11.11 0.34 16.95
C LEU A 13 9.61 0.02 16.90
N MET A 14 9.03 -0.52 17.98
CA MET A 14 7.58 -0.73 18.06
C MET A 14 6.80 0.59 18.03
N ARG A 15 7.38 1.67 18.56
CA ARG A 15 6.75 2.99 18.58
C ARG A 15 6.93 3.76 17.28
N TYR A 16 8.13 3.70 16.68
CA TYR A 16 8.51 4.60 15.60
C TYR A 16 8.77 3.91 14.27
N ARG A 17 8.89 2.57 14.27
CA ARG A 17 9.12 1.69 13.12
C ARG A 17 10.42 1.93 12.34
N CYS A 18 11.18 2.97 12.67
CA CYS A 18 12.49 3.25 12.11
C CYS A 18 13.43 3.89 13.13
N ILE A 19 14.73 3.64 12.96
CA ILE A 19 15.85 4.34 13.61
C ILE A 19 16.70 4.97 12.51
N GLU A 20 17.03 6.25 12.63
CA GLU A 20 17.94 6.95 11.71
C GLU A 20 19.15 7.46 12.50
N SER A 21 20.37 7.12 12.08
CA SER A 21 21.58 7.65 12.73
C SER A 21 21.78 9.14 12.45
N ARG A 22 21.30 9.62 11.29
CA ARG A 22 21.37 11.02 10.84
C ARG A 22 20.09 11.40 10.10
N PRO A 23 19.00 11.73 10.81
CA PRO A 23 17.73 12.03 10.16
C PRO A 23 17.81 13.29 9.30
N ARG A 24 17.29 13.19 8.08
CA ARG A 24 17.37 14.28 7.07
C ARG A 24 16.29 15.33 7.27
N ASN A 25 15.04 14.89 7.39
CA ASN A 25 13.85 15.77 7.34
C ASN A 25 13.20 15.99 8.70
N ARG A 26 13.82 15.54 9.79
CA ARG A 26 13.26 15.65 11.14
C ARG A 26 14.36 15.77 12.19
N LYS A 27 13.98 16.28 13.35
CA LYS A 27 14.84 16.26 14.53
C LYS A 27 15.04 14.81 15.01
N LEU A 28 16.20 14.56 15.60
CA LEU A 28 16.47 13.34 16.35
C LEU A 28 15.41 13.16 17.44
N ARG A 29 14.84 11.95 17.52
CA ARG A 29 13.95 11.57 18.61
C ARG A 29 14.77 11.30 19.85
N ARG A 30 14.12 11.33 21.01
CA ARG A 30 14.76 11.02 22.29
C ARG A 30 15.40 9.63 22.23
N ASN A 31 16.67 9.54 22.63
CA ASN A 31 17.51 8.34 22.66
C ASN A 31 17.80 7.70 21.28
N GLU A 32 17.34 8.27 20.16
CA GLU A 32 17.52 7.66 18.84
C GLU A 32 19.00 7.55 18.45
N SER A 33 19.79 8.59 18.71
CA SER A 33 21.23 8.59 18.41
C SER A 33 22.00 7.55 19.21
N GLU A 34 21.60 7.29 20.46
CA GLU A 34 22.22 6.29 21.33
C GLU A 34 21.88 4.89 20.81
N LEU A 35 20.60 4.63 20.50
CA LEU A 35 20.14 3.36 19.95
C LEU A 35 20.75 3.06 18.56
N ALA A 36 20.92 4.08 17.73
CA ALA A 36 21.66 3.94 16.47
C ALA A 36 23.13 3.58 16.73
N GLY A 37 23.76 4.16 17.75
CA GLY A 37 25.12 3.81 18.19
C GLY A 37 25.23 2.34 18.58
N ILE A 38 24.29 1.81 19.37
CA ILE A 38 24.25 0.38 19.75
C ILE A 38 24.22 -0.52 18.52
N LEU A 39 23.39 -0.20 17.52
CA LEU A 39 23.30 -0.98 16.28
C LEU A 39 24.60 -0.92 15.46
N ILE A 40 25.25 0.25 15.40
CA ILE A 40 26.53 0.43 14.71
C ILE A 40 27.64 -0.35 15.42
N ASP A 41 27.76 -0.20 16.73
CA ASP A 41 28.83 -0.77 17.54
C ASP A 41 28.72 -2.30 17.62
N SER A 42 27.49 -2.83 17.65
CA SER A 42 27.25 -4.27 17.66
C SER A 42 27.47 -4.94 16.30
N GLY A 43 27.51 -4.15 15.22
CA GLY A 43 27.73 -4.63 13.85
C GLY A 43 26.74 -5.72 13.41
N THR A 44 27.19 -6.54 12.45
CA THR A 44 26.35 -7.60 11.85
C THR A 44 25.89 -8.64 12.86
N GLU A 45 26.75 -9.05 13.81
CA GLU A 45 26.39 -10.05 14.83
C GLU A 45 25.26 -9.54 15.73
N GLY A 46 25.31 -8.27 16.13
CA GLY A 46 24.22 -7.64 16.89
C GLY A 46 22.92 -7.56 16.11
N LEU A 47 23.00 -7.21 14.83
CA LEU A 47 21.83 -7.15 13.95
C LEU A 47 21.20 -8.54 13.78
N GLU A 48 22.00 -9.59 13.59
CA GLU A 48 21.54 -10.99 13.53
C GLU A 48 20.91 -11.44 14.86
N GLN A 49 21.48 -11.03 15.99
CA GLN A 49 20.91 -11.30 17.30
C GLN A 49 19.54 -10.63 17.48
N MET A 50 19.42 -9.36 17.08
CA MET A 50 18.16 -8.63 17.11
C MET A 50 17.12 -9.24 16.16
N ASN A 51 17.52 -9.62 14.95
CA ASN A 51 16.63 -10.28 14.00
C ASN A 51 16.15 -11.64 14.49
N ARG A 52 16.98 -12.44 15.16
CA ARG A 52 16.53 -13.68 15.82
C ARG A 52 15.46 -13.42 16.89
N PHE A 53 15.61 -12.34 17.66
CA PHE A 53 14.60 -11.94 18.65
C PHE A 53 13.29 -11.47 17.99
N LEU A 54 13.37 -10.72 16.89
CA LEU A 54 12.22 -10.20 16.15
C LEU A 54 11.49 -11.28 15.33
N ALA A 55 12.20 -12.28 14.82
CA ALA A 55 11.64 -13.37 14.03
C ALA A 55 10.53 -14.13 14.78
N GLY A 56 10.68 -14.31 16.10
CA GLY A 56 9.63 -14.90 16.95
C GLY A 56 8.33 -14.10 16.99
N GLN A 57 8.36 -12.85 16.55
CA GLN A 57 7.21 -11.95 16.45
C GLN A 57 6.79 -11.69 14.98
N GLY A 58 7.41 -12.35 14.01
CA GLY A 58 7.15 -12.12 12.59
C GLY A 58 7.57 -10.74 12.09
N LEU A 59 8.67 -10.21 12.65
CA LEU A 59 9.23 -8.90 12.30
C LEU A 59 10.69 -9.06 11.87
N ASP A 60 11.12 -8.19 10.96
CA ASP A 60 12.49 -8.12 10.47
C ASP A 60 13.02 -6.68 10.59
N LEU A 61 14.27 -6.55 11.04
CA LEU A 61 15.01 -5.29 11.06
C LEU A 61 15.95 -5.26 9.86
N ILE A 62 15.70 -4.33 8.94
CA ILE A 62 16.46 -4.19 7.70
C ILE A 62 17.29 -2.91 7.77
N GLU A 63 18.59 -3.04 7.54
CA GLU A 63 19.54 -1.92 7.48
C GLU A 63 19.68 -1.40 6.05
N PHE A 64 19.75 -0.07 5.92
CA PHE A 64 20.10 0.63 4.69
C PHE A 64 21.17 1.68 4.97
N THR A 65 22.12 1.81 4.06
CA THR A 65 23.16 2.85 4.07
C THR A 65 22.94 3.88 2.96
N ASP A 66 23.69 4.98 3.02
CA ASP A 66 23.68 6.02 1.99
C ASP A 66 24.16 5.54 0.61
N THR A 67 24.87 4.40 0.54
CA THR A 67 25.23 3.75 -0.73
C THR A 67 24.11 2.85 -1.27
N ASP A 68 23.26 2.30 -0.40
CA ASP A 68 22.19 1.38 -0.81
C ASP A 68 20.95 2.13 -1.27
N MET A 69 20.64 3.26 -0.61
CA MET A 69 19.35 3.92 -0.74
C MET A 69 19.48 5.45 -0.84
N PRO A 70 18.91 6.08 -1.88
CA PRO A 70 18.88 7.53 -1.96
C PRO A 70 18.07 8.14 -0.81
N GLY A 71 18.45 9.35 -0.41
CA GLY A 71 17.75 10.10 0.65
C GLY A 71 18.27 9.85 2.07
N ILE A 72 19.12 8.85 2.26
CA ILE A 72 19.90 8.68 3.50
C ILE A 72 21.05 9.69 3.50
N THR A 73 21.22 10.42 4.60
CA THR A 73 22.29 11.40 4.78
C THR A 73 23.67 10.73 4.64
N THR A 74 24.66 11.39 4.04
CA THR A 74 26.00 10.82 3.83
C THR A 74 26.62 10.26 5.11
N GLY A 75 27.14 9.03 5.03
CA GLY A 75 27.64 8.24 6.16
C GLY A 75 26.59 7.90 7.21
N GLY A 76 25.31 8.09 6.88
CA GLY A 76 24.15 7.75 7.70
C GLY A 76 23.66 6.33 7.43
N ARG A 77 22.85 5.83 8.35
CA ARG A 77 22.25 4.51 8.32
C ARG A 77 20.81 4.61 8.79
N VAL A 78 19.96 3.78 8.21
CA VAL A 78 18.55 3.70 8.56
C VAL A 78 18.20 2.24 8.78
N TRP A 79 17.60 1.95 9.94
CA TRP A 79 17.05 0.63 10.23
C TRP A 79 15.53 0.73 10.25
N VAL A 80 14.86 -0.12 9.47
CA VAL A 80 13.40 -0.17 9.38
C VAL A 80 12.89 -1.49 9.94
N LEU A 81 11.88 -1.41 10.81
CA LEU A 81 11.21 -2.58 11.36
C LEU A 81 10.07 -2.97 10.40
N ALA A 82 10.35 -3.90 9.49
CA ALA A 82 9.38 -4.43 8.55
C ALA A 82 8.64 -5.64 9.13
N ARG A 83 7.45 -5.92 8.60
CA ARG A 83 6.80 -7.21 8.81
C ARG A 83 7.50 -8.26 8.00
N SER A 84 7.81 -9.40 8.62
CA SER A 84 8.33 -10.52 7.87
C SER A 84 7.24 -11.02 6.92
N PRO A 85 7.50 -11.08 5.60
CA PRO A 85 6.51 -11.52 4.66
C PRO A 85 6.16 -12.99 4.90
N GLU A 86 7.07 -13.80 5.44
CA GLU A 86 6.86 -15.24 5.64
C GLU A 86 6.05 -15.58 6.89
N ALA A 87 6.05 -14.69 7.88
CA ALA A 87 5.44 -14.94 9.17
C ALA A 87 3.97 -14.52 9.24
N THR A 88 3.19 -15.20 10.07
CA THR A 88 1.88 -14.68 10.47
C THR A 88 2.08 -13.40 11.27
N PRO A 89 1.30 -12.33 11.01
CA PRO A 89 1.39 -11.11 11.80
C PRO A 89 1.23 -11.42 13.31
N PRO A 90 2.01 -10.77 14.18
CA PRO A 90 1.92 -11.03 15.61
C PRO A 90 0.51 -10.71 16.12
N ALA A 91 0.04 -11.47 17.12
CA ALA A 91 -1.33 -11.38 17.62
C ALA A 91 -1.72 -9.98 18.16
N PHE A 92 -0.74 -9.16 18.55
CA PHE A 92 -0.95 -7.79 18.98
C PHE A 92 -1.14 -6.78 17.83
N PHE A 93 -0.95 -7.20 16.57
CA PHE A 93 -1.35 -6.42 15.39
C PHE A 93 -2.84 -6.62 15.14
N SER A 94 -3.65 -5.73 15.73
CA SER A 94 -5.10 -5.80 15.63
C SER A 94 -5.61 -5.05 14.40
N ILE A 95 -6.24 -5.78 13.48
CA ILE A 95 -7.04 -5.20 12.40
C ILE A 95 -8.27 -4.45 12.95
N ASP A 96 -8.71 -4.74 14.17
CA ASP A 96 -9.89 -4.10 14.75
C ASP A 96 -9.63 -2.61 15.01
N GLN A 97 -8.39 -2.21 15.30
CA GLN A 97 -8.03 -0.79 15.41
C GLN A 97 -8.16 -0.07 14.06
N VAL A 98 -7.72 -0.71 12.97
CA VAL A 98 -7.87 -0.19 11.61
C VAL A 98 -9.36 0.00 11.29
N MET A 99 -10.15 -1.05 11.51
CA MET A 99 -11.60 -1.00 11.24
C MET A 99 -12.30 0.04 12.13
N ALA A 100 -11.97 0.12 13.42
CA ALA A 100 -12.58 1.07 14.34
C ALA A 100 -12.30 2.52 13.92
N ARG A 101 -11.10 2.82 13.42
CA ARG A 101 -10.73 4.17 12.98
C ARG A 101 -11.34 4.54 11.63
N MET A 102 -11.61 3.55 10.78
CA MET A 102 -12.24 3.74 9.48
C MET A 102 -13.77 3.89 9.54
N LYS A 103 -14.40 3.42 10.62
CA LYS A 103 -15.84 3.57 10.85
C LYS A 103 -16.22 5.04 11.05
N LEU A 104 -17.33 5.44 10.43
CA LEU A 104 -18.04 6.67 10.72
C LEU A 104 -19.42 6.34 11.27
N ARG A 105 -19.80 6.95 12.39
CA ARG A 105 -21.12 6.74 13.04
C ARG A 105 -21.35 5.24 13.31
N ASP A 106 -22.46 4.67 12.83
CA ASP A 106 -22.86 3.28 13.05
C ASP A 106 -22.43 2.33 11.92
N ASP A 107 -21.35 2.67 11.20
CA ASP A 107 -20.79 1.81 10.16
C ASP A 107 -20.55 0.37 10.65
N THR A 108 -20.96 -0.58 9.82
CA THR A 108 -20.58 -1.99 10.00
C THR A 108 -19.09 -2.17 9.72
N ARG A 109 -18.52 -3.30 10.17
CA ARG A 109 -17.12 -3.65 9.85
C ARG A 109 -16.90 -3.79 8.33
N GLU A 110 -17.90 -4.28 7.62
CA GLU A 110 -17.91 -4.43 6.16
C GLU A 110 -17.76 -3.07 5.46
N VAL A 111 -18.57 -2.08 5.85
CA VAL A 111 -18.49 -0.72 5.28
C VAL A 111 -17.09 -0.14 5.46
N ALA A 112 -16.54 -0.23 6.67
CA ALA A 112 -15.19 0.24 6.96
C ALA A 112 -14.11 -0.46 6.11
N ALA A 113 -14.24 -1.78 5.91
CA ALA A 113 -13.30 -2.57 5.11
C ALA A 113 -13.36 -2.20 3.62
N VAL A 114 -14.56 -2.03 3.07
CA VAL A 114 -14.76 -1.59 1.67
C VAL A 114 -14.10 -0.24 1.44
N TRP A 115 -14.37 0.74 2.32
CA TRP A 115 -13.74 2.05 2.23
C TRP A 115 -12.23 2.02 2.35
N TYR A 116 -11.72 1.26 3.32
CA TYR A 116 -10.27 1.09 3.50
C TYR A 116 -9.61 0.54 2.23
N LEU A 117 -10.17 -0.55 1.67
CA LEU A 117 -9.61 -1.21 0.49
C LEU A 117 -9.57 -0.26 -0.72
N HIS A 118 -10.66 0.44 -1.01
CA HIS A 118 -10.74 1.30 -2.19
C HIS A 118 -9.84 2.53 -2.05
N ILE A 119 -9.79 3.16 -0.87
CA ILE A 119 -8.86 4.27 -0.61
C ILE A 119 -7.41 3.78 -0.72
N TRP A 120 -7.11 2.58 -0.19
CA TRP A 120 -5.78 1.98 -0.28
C TRP A 120 -5.35 1.71 -1.73
N LEU A 121 -6.22 1.16 -2.58
CA LEU A 121 -5.93 0.92 -3.99
C LEU A 121 -5.69 2.23 -4.76
N ILE A 122 -6.49 3.26 -4.51
CA ILE A 122 -6.31 4.59 -5.14
C ILE A 122 -5.00 5.22 -4.66
N HIS A 123 -4.69 5.09 -3.37
CA HIS A 123 -3.42 5.53 -2.81
C HIS A 123 -2.22 4.83 -3.47
N LEU A 124 -2.26 3.51 -3.68
CA LEU A 124 -1.22 2.79 -4.42
C LEU A 124 -1.09 3.30 -5.86
N ALA A 125 -2.21 3.56 -6.53
CA ALA A 125 -2.19 4.13 -7.88
C ALA A 125 -1.53 5.53 -7.92
N LEU A 126 -1.71 6.36 -6.88
CA LEU A 126 -1.02 7.65 -6.75
C LEU A 126 0.50 7.49 -6.57
N LEU A 127 0.92 6.54 -5.74
CA LEU A 127 2.33 6.33 -5.43
C LEU A 127 3.13 5.72 -6.60
N TYR A 128 2.50 4.81 -7.34
CA TYR A 128 3.19 3.95 -8.30
C TYR A 128 2.73 4.19 -9.75
N SER A 129 1.48 3.84 -10.07
CA SER A 129 1.00 3.82 -11.46
C SER A 129 1.00 5.20 -12.11
N ARG A 130 0.50 6.24 -11.43
CA ARG A 130 0.46 7.60 -12.00
C ARG A 130 1.84 8.22 -12.20
N LYS A 131 2.85 7.73 -11.49
CA LYS A 131 4.23 8.18 -11.61
C LYS A 131 5.08 7.29 -12.51
N GLY A 132 4.49 6.25 -13.11
CA GLY A 132 5.23 5.29 -13.93
C GLY A 132 6.30 4.51 -13.14
N ARG A 133 6.11 4.36 -11.83
CA ARG A 133 7.07 3.73 -10.92
C ARG A 133 6.65 2.29 -10.63
N ALA A 134 7.54 1.34 -10.89
CA ALA A 134 7.33 -0.07 -10.51
C ALA A 134 7.29 -0.23 -8.99
N VAL A 135 6.45 -1.16 -8.49
CA VAL A 135 6.33 -1.43 -7.04
C VAL A 135 7.65 -1.95 -6.44
N SER A 136 8.43 -2.68 -7.24
CA SER A 136 9.76 -3.18 -6.88
C SER A 136 10.84 -2.09 -6.76
N ALA A 137 10.61 -0.89 -7.31
CA ALA A 137 11.58 0.20 -7.31
C ALA A 137 11.57 0.96 -5.97
N ILE A 138 12.10 0.32 -4.90
CA ILE A 138 12.13 0.87 -3.53
C ILE A 138 12.84 2.23 -3.48
N SER A 139 13.94 2.41 -4.22
CA SER A 139 14.74 3.64 -4.28
C SER A 139 13.96 4.88 -4.73
N GLY A 140 12.89 4.72 -5.51
CA GLY A 140 12.04 5.83 -5.95
C GLY A 140 11.09 6.40 -4.89
N TYR A 141 11.21 6.00 -3.61
CA TYR A 141 10.29 6.42 -2.55
C TYR A 141 10.29 7.93 -2.29
N LEU A 142 11.38 8.63 -2.59
CA LEU A 142 11.46 10.09 -2.44
C LEU A 142 10.53 10.84 -3.41
N ASP A 143 10.29 10.27 -4.60
CA ASP A 143 9.46 10.89 -5.63
C ASP A 143 7.98 10.57 -5.46
N SER A 144 7.55 10.19 -4.26
CA SER A 144 6.21 9.63 -3.99
C SER A 144 5.25 10.60 -3.29
N ALA A 145 5.63 11.88 -3.16
CA ALA A 145 4.80 12.88 -2.49
C ALA A 145 3.46 13.12 -3.22
N PHE A 146 2.39 13.32 -2.45
CA PHE A 146 1.06 13.69 -2.93
C PHE A 146 0.30 14.53 -1.89
N GLU A 147 -0.65 15.34 -2.36
CA GLU A 147 -1.50 16.15 -1.49
C GLU A 147 -2.74 15.39 -1.04
N GLU A 148 -3.25 15.69 0.17
CA GLU A 148 -4.51 15.14 0.69
C GLU A 148 -5.66 15.29 -0.31
N GLU A 149 -5.81 16.48 -0.90
CA GLU A 149 -6.90 16.77 -1.84
C GLU A 149 -6.77 15.95 -3.13
N THR A 150 -5.55 15.59 -3.55
CA THR A 150 -5.34 14.71 -4.71
C THR A 150 -5.91 13.32 -4.45
N LEU A 151 -5.77 12.79 -3.23
CA LEU A 151 -6.37 11.51 -2.85
C LEU A 151 -7.89 11.62 -2.69
N ILE A 152 -8.38 12.69 -2.06
CA ILE A 152 -9.83 12.96 -1.95
C ILE A 152 -10.47 12.99 -3.34
N GLN A 153 -9.88 13.73 -4.28
CA GLN A 153 -10.38 13.81 -5.65
C GLN A 153 -10.31 12.46 -6.35
N GLY A 154 -9.22 11.71 -6.20
CA GLY A 154 -9.11 10.36 -6.76
C GLY A 154 -10.21 9.40 -6.25
N VAL A 155 -10.62 9.54 -4.99
CA VAL A 155 -11.74 8.79 -4.41
C VAL A 155 -13.08 9.24 -4.98
N ARG A 156 -13.32 10.55 -5.12
CA ARG A 156 -14.54 11.09 -5.76
C ARG A 156 -14.67 10.57 -7.20
N ASP A 157 -13.63 10.69 -8.00
CA ASP A 157 -13.61 10.24 -9.40
C ASP A 157 -13.83 8.73 -9.50
N HIS A 158 -13.32 7.96 -8.54
CA HIS A 158 -13.57 6.52 -8.50
C HIS A 158 -15.04 6.20 -8.19
N ILE A 159 -15.67 6.86 -7.23
CA ILE A 159 -17.08 6.64 -6.89
C ILE A 159 -17.99 7.00 -8.07
N GLU A 160 -17.74 8.12 -8.76
CA GLU A 160 -18.52 8.47 -9.95
C GLU A 160 -18.36 7.44 -11.07
N ARG A 161 -17.15 6.88 -11.25
CA ARG A 161 -16.96 5.76 -12.18
C ARG A 161 -17.74 4.52 -11.77
N VAL A 162 -17.74 4.16 -10.48
CA VAL A 162 -18.54 3.04 -9.97
C VAL A 162 -20.03 3.26 -10.25
N ARG A 163 -20.54 4.48 -10.03
CA ARG A 163 -21.94 4.83 -10.35
C ARG A 163 -22.26 4.72 -11.84
N GLY A 164 -21.35 5.18 -12.69
CA GLY A 164 -21.52 5.15 -14.15
C GLY A 164 -21.45 3.75 -14.76
N ILE A 165 -20.68 2.83 -14.16
CA ILE A 165 -20.63 1.42 -14.57
C ILE A 165 -21.95 0.71 -14.23
N GLY A 166 -22.54 1.02 -13.07
CA GLY A 166 -23.78 0.38 -12.62
C GLY A 166 -23.59 -1.07 -12.15
N LEU A 167 -24.70 -1.73 -11.79
CA LEU A 167 -24.72 -3.12 -11.30
C LEU A 167 -24.56 -4.16 -12.42
N ASP A 168 -24.89 -3.79 -13.65
CA ASP A 168 -25.01 -4.72 -14.78
C ASP A 168 -23.66 -5.25 -15.31
N ALA A 169 -22.53 -4.71 -14.81
CA ALA A 169 -21.18 -5.07 -15.24
C ALA A 169 -20.42 -5.99 -14.25
N GLY A 170 -21.12 -6.61 -13.28
CA GLY A 170 -20.52 -7.62 -12.39
C GLY A 170 -19.81 -7.05 -11.15
N ALA A 171 -20.10 -5.81 -10.75
CA ALA A 171 -19.74 -5.35 -9.42
C ALA A 171 -20.55 -6.13 -8.38
N GLU A 172 -19.89 -6.63 -7.33
CA GLU A 172 -20.58 -7.18 -6.16
C GLU A 172 -21.59 -6.14 -5.67
N GLN A 173 -22.89 -6.47 -5.77
CA GLN A 173 -24.00 -5.55 -5.52
C GLN A 173 -23.80 -4.78 -4.21
N ARG A 174 -23.30 -5.48 -3.20
CA ARG A 174 -23.03 -4.93 -1.88
C ARG A 174 -21.95 -3.84 -1.86
N VAL A 175 -20.86 -4.02 -2.61
CA VAL A 175 -19.78 -3.03 -2.72
C VAL A 175 -20.28 -1.79 -3.45
N TYR A 176 -21.04 -1.98 -4.53
CA TYR A 176 -21.68 -0.89 -5.26
C TYR A 176 -22.60 -0.07 -4.35
N GLU A 177 -23.49 -0.72 -3.61
CA GLU A 177 -24.39 -0.04 -2.66
C GLU A 177 -23.63 0.79 -1.63
N ILE A 178 -22.57 0.23 -1.03
CA ILE A 178 -21.77 0.91 0.00
C ILE A 178 -21.08 2.16 -0.55
N LEU A 179 -20.51 2.09 -1.75
CA LEU A 179 -19.79 3.22 -2.35
C LEU A 179 -20.73 4.26 -2.98
N SER A 180 -21.86 3.81 -3.54
CA SER A 180 -22.81 4.67 -4.24
C SER A 180 -23.71 5.47 -3.29
N ASP A 181 -23.97 5.00 -2.07
CA ASP A 181 -24.75 5.70 -1.04
C ASP A 181 -24.07 7.01 -0.55
N GLU A 182 -22.75 7.16 -0.78
CA GLU A 182 -21.99 8.32 -0.33
C GLU A 182 -22.33 9.62 -1.08
N ARG A 183 -22.94 10.60 -0.40
CA ARG A 183 -23.30 11.89 -1.02
C ARG A 183 -22.18 12.94 -1.03
N GLY A 184 -20.93 12.53 -0.81
CA GLY A 184 -19.73 13.36 -0.92
C GLY A 184 -19.29 14.08 0.35
N THR A 185 -19.98 13.87 1.48
CA THR A 185 -19.70 14.58 2.76
C THR A 185 -18.72 13.83 3.67
N ASP A 186 -18.62 12.51 3.52
CA ASP A 186 -17.84 11.67 4.42
C ASP A 186 -16.54 11.18 3.77
N ILE A 187 -16.36 11.33 2.44
CA ILE A 187 -15.12 10.99 1.70
C ILE A 187 -13.88 11.62 2.37
N ALA A 188 -13.90 12.93 2.59
CA ALA A 188 -12.75 13.64 3.17
C ALA A 188 -12.41 13.12 4.59
N LYS A 189 -13.43 12.76 5.38
CA LYS A 189 -13.23 12.20 6.72
C LYS A 189 -12.59 10.82 6.66
N ARG A 190 -13.06 9.96 5.75
CA ARG A 190 -12.51 8.61 5.54
C ARG A 190 -11.08 8.65 5.02
N VAL A 191 -10.78 9.56 4.08
CA VAL A 191 -9.42 9.76 3.57
C VAL A 191 -8.48 10.21 4.69
N ARG A 192 -8.89 11.16 5.55
CA ARG A 192 -8.08 11.57 6.70
C ARG A 192 -7.88 10.45 7.72
N ALA A 193 -8.91 9.65 7.98
CA ALA A 193 -8.80 8.48 8.86
C ALA A 193 -7.78 7.47 8.31
N PHE A 194 -7.85 7.18 7.00
CA PHE A 194 -6.89 6.34 6.29
C PHE A 194 -5.47 6.90 6.36
N LEU A 195 -5.27 8.17 6.01
CA LEU A 195 -3.95 8.81 6.04
C LEU A 195 -3.35 8.81 7.46
N GLY A 196 -4.18 9.03 8.48
CA GLY A 196 -3.78 8.90 9.87
C GLY A 196 -3.28 7.50 10.23
N LEU A 197 -3.95 6.44 9.75
CA LEU A 197 -3.48 5.06 9.92
C LEU A 197 -2.15 4.80 9.21
N MET A 198 -1.99 5.30 7.99
CA MET A 198 -0.75 5.13 7.21
C MET A 198 0.44 5.88 7.84
N VAL A 199 0.19 7.05 8.44
CA VAL A 199 1.22 7.80 9.17
C VAL A 199 1.58 7.11 10.49
N ASP A 200 0.58 6.69 11.27
CA ASP A 200 0.82 6.04 12.57
C ASP A 200 1.50 4.67 12.43
N SER A 201 1.28 3.97 11.31
CA SER A 201 1.98 2.73 10.96
C SER A 201 3.39 2.96 10.39
N GLY A 202 3.77 4.22 10.15
CA GLY A 202 5.07 4.60 9.61
C GLY A 202 5.22 4.32 8.11
N LEU A 203 4.14 4.04 7.38
CA LEU A 203 4.16 3.81 5.93
C LEU A 203 4.17 5.13 5.14
N LEU A 204 3.58 6.19 5.72
CA LEU A 204 3.64 7.55 5.21
C LEU A 204 4.28 8.50 6.22
N GLY A 205 5.04 9.46 5.71
CA GLY A 205 5.46 10.66 6.40
C GLY A 205 4.48 11.80 6.12
N ARG A 206 4.36 12.71 7.07
CA ARG A 206 3.68 14.00 6.85
C ARG A 206 4.74 15.07 6.67
N ALA A 207 4.78 15.65 5.49
CA ALA A 207 5.58 16.83 5.21
C ALA A 207 4.82 18.08 5.71
N ASP A 208 4.97 19.22 5.04
CA ASP A 208 4.22 20.44 5.32
C ASP A 208 2.69 20.24 5.18
N SER A 209 1.91 21.24 5.60
CA SER A 209 0.46 21.13 5.81
C SER A 209 -0.32 20.58 4.61
N GLY A 210 -0.58 19.27 4.62
CA GLY A 210 -1.42 18.57 3.63
C GLY A 210 -0.67 17.69 2.64
N VAL A 211 0.66 17.64 2.70
CA VAL A 211 1.49 16.79 1.84
C VAL A 211 1.93 15.53 2.57
N PHE A 212 1.78 14.39 1.90
CA PHE A 212 2.16 13.07 2.39
C PHE A 212 3.21 12.47 1.46
N GLU A 213 4.21 11.80 2.05
CA GLU A 213 5.29 11.14 1.32
C GLU A 213 5.42 9.67 1.77
N GLN A 214 5.76 8.78 0.86
CA GLN A 214 6.06 7.39 1.22
C GLN A 214 7.34 7.35 2.05
N THR A 215 7.33 6.60 3.15
CA THR A 215 8.56 6.34 3.89
C THR A 215 9.34 5.19 3.25
N LEU A 216 10.62 5.07 3.58
CA LEU A 216 11.42 3.91 3.18
C LEU A 216 10.79 2.59 3.65
N LEU A 217 10.27 2.56 4.89
CA LEU A 217 9.52 1.41 5.42
C LEU A 217 8.29 1.09 4.56
N GLY A 218 7.52 2.12 4.18
CA GLY A 218 6.34 1.96 3.34
C GLY A 218 6.67 1.34 1.98
N ALA A 219 7.77 1.79 1.36
CA ALA A 219 8.24 1.21 0.10
C ALA A 219 8.68 -0.25 0.25
N VAL A 220 9.40 -0.58 1.32
CA VAL A 220 9.84 -1.95 1.63
C VAL A 220 8.66 -2.89 1.86
N GLU A 221 7.73 -2.54 2.75
CA GLU A 221 6.60 -3.42 3.07
C GLU A 221 5.67 -3.62 1.86
N ILE A 222 5.42 -2.57 1.07
CA ILE A 222 4.58 -2.71 -0.14
C ILE A 222 5.29 -3.58 -1.18
N SER A 223 6.60 -3.38 -1.39
CA SER A 223 7.38 -4.21 -2.32
C SER A 223 7.36 -5.69 -1.92
N GLN A 224 7.63 -6.00 -0.65
CA GLN A 224 7.62 -7.37 -0.13
C GLN A 224 6.21 -8.00 -0.21
N SER A 225 5.17 -7.24 0.17
CA SER A 225 3.79 -7.72 0.09
C SER A 225 3.35 -7.96 -1.36
N PHE A 226 3.77 -7.10 -2.28
CA PHE A 226 3.46 -7.22 -3.70
C PHE A 226 4.10 -8.47 -4.30
N SER A 227 5.42 -8.63 -4.15
CA SER A 227 6.15 -9.77 -4.72
C SER A 227 5.64 -11.12 -4.21
N ARG A 228 5.21 -11.21 -2.94
CA ARG A 228 4.73 -12.47 -2.36
C ARG A 228 3.28 -12.79 -2.69
N THR A 229 2.41 -11.79 -2.76
CA THR A 229 0.96 -12.01 -2.81
C THR A 229 0.38 -11.62 -4.15
N LEU A 230 0.63 -10.38 -4.58
CA LEU A 230 -0.05 -9.79 -5.72
C LEU A 230 0.60 -10.18 -7.04
N GLN A 231 1.93 -10.35 -7.09
CA GLN A 231 2.65 -10.71 -8.31
C GLN A 231 2.20 -12.07 -8.87
N HIS A 232 1.79 -13.02 -8.03
CA HIS A 232 1.30 -14.33 -8.49
C HIS A 232 -0.16 -14.32 -8.96
N VAL A 233 -0.91 -13.28 -8.62
CA VAL A 233 -2.32 -13.12 -8.97
C VAL A 233 -2.48 -12.20 -10.18
N LEU A 234 -1.59 -11.22 -10.32
CA LEU A 234 -1.55 -10.33 -11.47
C LEU A 234 -0.96 -11.09 -12.66
N PRO A 235 -1.65 -11.11 -13.80
CA PRO A 235 -1.10 -11.71 -15.00
C PRO A 235 0.14 -10.94 -15.43
N ASP A 236 1.19 -11.66 -15.84
CA ASP A 236 2.40 -11.05 -16.40
C ASP A 236 1.98 -10.21 -17.60
N GLU A 237 2.39 -8.93 -17.69
CA GLU A 237 2.01 -8.07 -18.81
C GLU A 237 2.44 -8.70 -20.16
N ASP A 238 3.55 -9.46 -20.14
CA ASP A 238 4.04 -10.26 -21.27
C ASP A 238 3.29 -11.58 -21.48
N ALA A 239 2.63 -12.13 -20.45
CA ALA A 239 1.82 -13.33 -20.60
C ALA A 239 0.51 -13.02 -21.34
N LEU A 240 -0.08 -11.83 -21.14
CA LEU A 240 -1.31 -11.41 -21.82
C LEU A 240 -1.09 -10.96 -23.26
N SER A 241 0.09 -10.40 -23.58
CA SER A 241 0.42 -9.97 -24.94
C SER A 241 0.49 -11.14 -25.94
N ASN A 242 0.65 -12.37 -25.44
CA ASN A 242 0.65 -13.61 -26.22
C ASN A 242 -0.74 -14.28 -26.34
N ILE A 243 -1.77 -13.73 -25.68
CA ILE A 243 -3.13 -14.27 -25.75
C ILE A 243 -3.85 -13.62 -26.94
N VAL A 244 -3.82 -14.32 -28.09
CA VAL A 244 -4.56 -13.94 -29.29
C VAL A 244 -5.89 -14.68 -29.32
N ASN A 245 -7.01 -13.97 -29.47
CA ASN A 245 -8.31 -14.60 -29.70
C ASN A 245 -8.40 -15.03 -31.17
N ILE A 246 -8.02 -16.27 -31.47
CA ILE A 246 -8.19 -16.87 -32.80
C ILE A 246 -9.65 -17.33 -32.92
N SER A 247 -10.55 -16.40 -33.21
CA SER A 247 -11.89 -16.73 -33.66
C SER A 247 -11.83 -17.14 -35.13
N ALA A 248 -12.43 -18.28 -35.49
CA ALA A 248 -12.63 -18.62 -36.89
C ALA A 248 -13.44 -17.49 -37.55
N PRO A 249 -13.08 -17.04 -38.78
CA PRO A 249 -13.87 -16.05 -39.49
C PRO A 249 -15.29 -16.59 -39.64
N VAL A 250 -16.25 -15.92 -38.99
CA VAL A 250 -17.65 -16.21 -39.19
C VAL A 250 -17.95 -15.78 -40.62
N ALA A 251 -18.19 -16.74 -41.50
CA ALA A 251 -18.76 -16.44 -42.81
C ALA A 251 -20.09 -15.74 -42.55
N GLU A 252 -20.18 -14.46 -42.90
CA GLU A 252 -21.47 -13.78 -43.01
C GLU A 252 -22.30 -14.59 -44.00
N LYS A 253 -23.23 -15.41 -43.49
CA LYS A 253 -24.31 -15.94 -44.30
C LYS A 253 -25.19 -14.75 -44.65
N GLY A 254 -24.96 -14.19 -45.84
CA GLY A 254 -25.93 -13.33 -46.50
C GLY A 254 -27.25 -14.09 -46.60
N GLU A 255 -28.25 -13.59 -45.90
CA GLU A 255 -29.66 -13.91 -46.15
C GLU A 255 -30.03 -13.27 -47.49
N GLU A 256 -29.94 -14.05 -48.56
CA GLU A 256 -30.74 -13.83 -49.77
C GLU A 256 -31.81 -14.93 -49.81
N GLU A 257 -32.90 -14.73 -49.05
CA GLU A 257 -34.18 -15.35 -49.40
C GLU A 257 -34.76 -14.57 -50.59
N GLU A 258 -34.41 -15.03 -51.80
CA GLU A 258 -35.11 -14.66 -53.02
C GLU A 258 -36.55 -15.18 -52.92
N ALA A 259 -37.46 -14.25 -52.62
CA ALA A 259 -38.90 -14.44 -52.75
C ALA A 259 -39.25 -14.66 -54.24
N TRP A 260 -39.60 -15.89 -54.60
CA TRP A 260 -40.26 -16.18 -55.87
C TRP A 260 -41.74 -15.79 -55.75
N PRO A 261 -42.27 -14.89 -56.60
CA PRO A 261 -43.70 -14.57 -56.59
C PRO A 261 -44.53 -15.71 -57.20
N GLU A 262 -45.69 -15.91 -56.58
CA GLU A 262 -46.73 -16.89 -56.91
C GLU A 262 -47.17 -16.82 -58.39
N GLU A 263 -47.40 -17.99 -58.99
CA GLU A 263 -48.16 -18.15 -60.23
C GLU A 263 -49.62 -17.71 -60.00
N THR A 264 -50.11 -16.79 -60.83
CA THR A 264 -51.56 -16.63 -61.09
C THR A 264 -51.84 -16.43 -62.57
N GLU A 265 -52.67 -17.34 -63.08
CA GLU A 265 -53.42 -17.43 -64.35
C GLU A 265 -52.69 -17.77 -65.66
#